data_AF-A0A7K4Y247-F1
#
_entry.id   AF-A0A7K4Y247-F1
#
_cell.length_a   1.000
_cell.length_b   1.000
_cell.length_c   1.000
_cell.angle_alpha   90.00
_cell.angle_beta   90.00
_cell.angle_gamma   90.00
#
_symmetry.space_group_name_H-M   'P 1'
#
loop_
_entity.id
_entity.type
_entity.pdbx_description
1 polymer ?
#
loop_
_entity_poly.entity_id
_entity_poly.type
_entity_poly.pdbx_seq_one_letter_code
_entity_poly.pdbx_strand_id
1 'polypeptide(L)'
;MFAGINLLIAVGSIIMILGFLGCCGAIKENRCMLLLFFIALLLILILQITGGVLGAVYKSQVEAVFNLTLSEGVDLLQSTTGEHKEYQEDFQKFERQNKCCGLLNGYKDWGENFNKPSSNICQCELEKPSSSDLCIKYGDRYIYKE
;
A
#
# COMPACT_ATOMS: atom_id res chain seq x y z
N MET A 1 6.71 -5.37 -6.61
CA MET A 1 5.28 -5.78 -6.69
C MET A 1 5.02 -7.23 -6.25
N PHE A 2 5.76 -8.23 -6.76
CA PHE A 2 5.54 -9.65 -6.42
C PHE A 2 5.63 -9.97 -4.91
N ALA A 3 6.54 -9.32 -4.17
CA ALA A 3 6.70 -9.57 -2.74
C ALA A 3 5.43 -9.25 -1.92
N GLY A 4 4.71 -8.17 -2.25
CA GLY A 4 3.51 -7.76 -1.52
C GLY A 4 2.32 -8.69 -1.75
N ILE A 5 2.10 -9.12 -2.99
CA ILE A 5 1.03 -10.07 -3.35
C ILE A 5 1.29 -11.43 -2.69
N ASN A 6 2.53 -11.92 -2.77
CA ASN A 6 2.91 -13.18 -2.13
C ASN A 6 2.73 -13.13 -0.60
N LEU A 7 3.03 -11.99 0.03
CA LEU A 7 2.80 -11.79 1.47
C LEU A 7 1.30 -11.80 1.80
N LEU A 8 0.47 -11.10 1.04
CA LEU A 8 -0.99 -11.10 1.21
C LEU A 8 -1.59 -12.51 1.10
N ILE A 9 -1.17 -13.29 0.11
CA ILE A 9 -1.61 -14.68 -0.07
C ILE A 9 -1.19 -15.54 1.11
N ALA A 10 0.07 -15.42 1.56
CA ALA A 10 0.57 -16.17 2.70
C ALA A 10 -0.20 -15.84 3.99
N VAL A 11 -0.38 -14.55 4.29
CA VAL A 11 -1.12 -14.08 5.48
C VAL A 11 -2.58 -14.54 5.43
N GLY A 12 -3.25 -14.38 4.29
CA GLY A 12 -4.64 -14.83 4.11
C GLY A 12 -4.80 -16.33 4.33
N SER A 13 -3.85 -17.13 3.82
CA SER A 13 -3.85 -18.58 4.01
C SER A 13 -3.70 -18.97 5.48
N ILE A 14 -2.80 -18.31 6.21
CA ILE A 14 -2.59 -18.55 7.65
C ILE A 14 -3.86 -18.20 8.43
N ILE A 15 -4.47 -17.05 8.15
CA ILE A 15 -5.72 -16.62 8.81
C ILE A 15 -6.84 -17.63 8.56
N MET A 16 -6.98 -18.14 7.33
CA MET A 16 -7.98 -19.15 6.99
C MET A 16 -7.78 -20.45 7.79
N ILE A 17 -6.54 -20.94 7.88
CA ILE A 17 -6.21 -22.16 8.65
C ILE A 17 -6.52 -21.96 10.13
N LEU A 18 -6.10 -20.83 10.71
CA LEU A 18 -6.36 -20.52 12.12
C LEU A 18 -7.86 -20.39 12.40
N GLY A 19 -8.61 -19.73 11.51
CA GLY A 19 -10.06 -19.62 11.61
C GLY A 19 -10.75 -20.99 11.54
N PHE A 20 -10.31 -21.88 10.64
CA PHE A 20 -10.82 -23.24 10.55
C PHE A 20 -10.55 -24.05 11.82
N LEU A 21 -9.32 -23.99 12.36
CA LEU A 21 -8.95 -24.67 13.59
C LEU A 21 -9.74 -24.16 14.80
N GLY A 22 -9.91 -22.85 14.91
CA GLY A 22 -10.72 -22.23 15.96
C GLY A 22 -12.19 -22.63 15.87
N CYS A 23 -12.80 -22.48 14.69
CA CYS A 23 -14.21 -22.81 14.46
C CYS A 23 -14.50 -24.31 14.65
N CYS A 24 -13.75 -25.19 13.97
CA CYS A 24 -13.93 -26.64 14.10
C CYS A 24 -13.56 -27.15 15.49
N GLY A 25 -12.53 -26.58 16.12
CA GLY A 25 -12.10 -26.95 17.46
C GLY A 25 -13.20 -26.67 18.50
N ALA A 26 -13.88 -25.52 18.37
CA ALA A 26 -15.02 -25.17 19.23
C ALA A 26 -16.23 -26.09 18.99
N ILE A 27 -16.64 -26.29 17.72
CA ILE A 27 -17.81 -27.11 17.39
C ILE A 27 -17.62 -28.58 17.79
N LYS A 28 -16.42 -29.13 17.58
CA LYS A 28 -16.13 -30.54 17.91
C LYS A 28 -15.72 -30.76 19.37
N GLU A 29 -15.74 -29.71 20.20
CA GLU A 29 -15.24 -29.72 21.58
C GLU A 29 -13.83 -30.35 21.71
N ASN A 30 -13.02 -30.24 20.64
CA ASN A 30 -11.72 -30.88 20.57
C ASN A 30 -10.66 -29.99 21.22
N ARG A 31 -10.33 -30.30 22.47
CA ARG A 31 -9.32 -29.60 23.25
C ARG A 31 -7.96 -29.51 22.56
N CYS A 32 -7.56 -30.54 21.80
CA CYS A 32 -6.28 -30.52 21.09
C CYS A 32 -6.27 -29.46 19.97
N MET A 33 -7.35 -29.35 19.19
CA MET A 33 -7.48 -28.32 18.15
C MET A 33 -7.53 -26.90 18.73
N LEU A 34 -8.26 -26.72 19.84
CA LEU A 34 -8.32 -25.43 20.54
C LEU A 34 -6.97 -25.03 21.15
N LEU A 35 -6.22 -25.98 21.72
CA LEU A 35 -4.87 -25.73 22.24
C LEU A 35 -3.90 -25.34 21.12
N LEU A 36 -3.93 -26.02 19.98
CA LEU A 36 -3.11 -25.66 18.81
C LEU A 36 -3.42 -24.24 18.31
N PHE A 37 -4.71 -23.90 18.23
CA PHE A 37 -5.14 -22.54 17.88
C PHE A 37 -4.62 -21.50 18.89
N PHE A 38 -4.76 -21.75 20.19
CA PHE A 38 -4.28 -20.85 21.24
C PHE A 38 -2.75 -20.67 21.20
N ILE A 39 -1.99 -21.76 21.06
CA ILE A 39 -0.53 -21.70 20.96
C ILE A 39 -0.12 -20.92 19.72
N ALA A 40 -0.76 -21.14 18.57
CA ALA A 40 -0.46 -20.40 17.35
C ALA A 40 -0.74 -18.90 17.49
N LEU A 41 -1.86 -18.50 18.11
CA LEU A 41 -2.15 -17.10 18.41
C LEU A 41 -1.12 -16.49 19.37
N LEU A 42 -0.71 -17.23 20.40
CA LEU A 42 0.29 -16.77 21.36
C LEU A 42 1.64 -16.54 20.68
N LEU A 43 2.06 -17.43 19.77
CA LEU A 43 3.27 -17.25 18.98
C LEU A 43 3.18 -16.02 18.06
N ILE A 44 2.04 -15.82 17.39
CA ILE A 44 1.81 -14.62 16.57
C ILE A 44 1.90 -13.36 17.43
N LEU A 45 1.33 -13.37 18.64
CA LEU A 45 1.40 -12.23 19.54
C LEU A 45 2.85 -11.91 19.93
N ILE A 46 3.64 -12.92 20.29
CA ILE A 46 5.07 -12.72 20.62
C ILE A 46 5.82 -12.13 19.41
N LEU A 47 5.56 -12.65 18.20
CA LEU A 47 6.16 -12.14 16.96
C LEU A 47 5.74 -10.69 16.67
N GLN A 48 4.48 -10.34 16.88
CA GLN A 48 3.97 -8.97 16.70
C GLN A 48 4.61 -7.99 17.69
N ILE A 49 4.71 -8.36 18.97
CA ILE A 49 5.36 -7.53 19.98
C ILE A 49 6.85 -7.36 19.65
N THR A 50 7.53 -8.46 19.31
CA THR A 50 8.95 -8.43 18.93
C THR A 50 9.16 -7.55 17.70
N GLY A 51 8.35 -7.73 16.65
CA GLY A 51 8.40 -6.91 15.44
C GLY A 51 8.10 -5.43 15.71
N GLY A 52 7.13 -5.14 16.58
CA GLY A 52 6.80 -3.77 16.99
C GLY A 52 7.94 -3.09 17.75
N VAL A 53 8.56 -3.79 18.70
CA VAL A 53 9.72 -3.28 19.44
C VAL A 53 10.92 -3.08 18.52
N LEU A 54 11.24 -4.06 17.67
CA LEU A 54 12.34 -3.93 16.70
C LEU A 54 12.08 -2.78 15.71
N GLY A 55 10.85 -2.64 15.21
CA GLY A 55 10.47 -1.53 14.33
C GLY A 55 10.61 -0.16 14.98
N ALA A 56 10.28 -0.06 16.28
CA ALA A 56 10.46 1.18 17.04
C ALA A 56 11.93 1.50 17.32
N VAL A 57 12.73 0.50 17.71
CA VAL A 57 14.16 0.67 18.01
C VAL A 57 14.97 0.98 16.74
N TYR A 58 14.66 0.31 15.63
CA TYR A 58 15.35 0.46 14.36
C TYR A 58 14.65 1.41 13.39
N LYS A 59 13.90 2.39 13.93
CA LYS A 59 13.09 3.33 13.13
C LYS A 59 13.86 3.97 11.97
N SER A 60 15.09 4.45 12.21
CA SER A 60 15.90 5.10 11.18
C SER A 60 16.28 4.15 10.04
N GLN A 61 16.52 2.87 10.35
CA GLN A 61 16.83 1.86 9.33
C GLN A 61 15.58 1.50 8.54
N VAL A 62 14.43 1.39 9.22
CA VAL A 62 13.13 1.16 8.58
C VAL A 62 12.78 2.32 7.64
N GLU A 63 12.96 3.56 8.07
CA GLU A 63 12.78 4.76 7.25
C GLU A 63 13.71 4.76 6.02
N ALA A 64 14.97 4.36 6.19
CA ALA A 64 15.91 4.27 5.07
C ALA A 64 15.47 3.22 4.03
N VAL A 65 15.10 2.02 4.47
CA VAL A 65 14.58 0.96 3.58
C VAL A 65 13.28 1.38 2.91
N PHE A 66 12.40 2.05 3.65
CA PHE A 66 11.15 2.57 3.13
C PHE A 66 11.38 3.63 2.04
N ASN A 67 12.28 4.59 2.29
CA ASN A 67 12.63 5.62 1.30
C ASN A 67 13.26 5.02 0.03
N LEU A 68 14.10 3.98 0.15
CA LEU A 68 14.63 3.26 -1.00
C LEU A 68 13.51 2.60 -1.82
N THR A 69 12.55 1.98 -1.14
CA THR A 69 11.38 1.35 -1.79
C THR A 69 10.49 2.39 -2.48
N LEU A 70 10.29 3.56 -1.86
CA LEU A 70 9.56 4.65 -2.46
C LEU A 70 10.28 5.22 -3.67
N SER A 71 11.61 5.36 -3.61
CA SER A 71 12.43 5.80 -4.75
C SER A 71 12.30 4.84 -5.93
N GLU A 72 12.35 3.53 -5.70
CA GLU A 72 12.11 2.52 -6.74
C GLU A 72 10.69 2.66 -7.32
N GLY A 73 9.70 2.93 -6.48
CA GLY A 73 8.33 3.24 -6.91
C GLY A 73 8.26 4.47 -7.82
N VAL A 74 8.98 5.54 -7.50
CA VAL A 74 9.10 6.74 -8.35
C VAL A 74 9.75 6.39 -9.69
N ASP A 75 10.81 5.59 -9.71
CA ASP A 75 11.46 5.16 -10.96
C ASP A 75 10.47 4.41 -11.88
N LEU A 76 9.58 3.58 -11.31
CA LEU A 76 8.51 2.91 -12.06
C LEU A 76 7.48 3.88 -12.64
N LEU A 77 7.16 4.96 -11.91
CA LEU A 77 6.28 6.02 -12.42
C LEU A 77 6.92 6.86 -13.52
N GLN A 78 8.23 7.10 -13.45
CA GLN A 78 8.97 7.88 -14.45
C GLN A 78 9.31 7.05 -15.69
N SER A 79 9.30 5.72 -15.58
CA SER A 79 9.61 4.83 -16.69
C SER A 79 8.74 5.12 -17.92
N THR A 80 9.39 5.31 -19.06
CA THR A 80 8.72 5.57 -20.34
C THR A 80 8.50 4.28 -21.14
N THR A 81 9.08 3.16 -20.69
CA THR A 81 8.92 1.83 -21.27
C THR A 81 7.49 1.32 -21.06
N GLY A 82 6.94 0.64 -22.06
CA GLY A 82 5.58 0.10 -22.00
C GLY A 82 5.33 -0.96 -20.92
N GLU A 83 6.39 -1.53 -20.35
CA GLU A 83 6.34 -2.61 -19.37
C GLU A 83 5.69 -2.22 -18.04
N HIS A 84 5.67 -0.92 -17.70
CA HIS A 84 5.14 -0.43 -16.42
C HIS A 84 3.81 0.32 -16.55
N LYS A 85 3.18 0.29 -17.73
CA LYS A 85 1.90 1.00 -17.96
C LYS A 85 0.78 0.51 -17.05
N GLU A 86 0.67 -0.80 -16.82
CA GLU A 86 -0.33 -1.37 -15.92
C GLU A 86 -0.18 -0.83 -14.49
N TYR A 87 1.07 -0.81 -13.98
CA TYR A 87 1.38 -0.21 -12.67
C TYR A 87 1.01 1.28 -12.62
N GLN A 88 1.35 2.04 -13.66
CA GLN A 88 1.03 3.47 -13.74
C GLN A 88 -0.49 3.73 -13.79
N GLU A 89 -1.26 2.91 -14.50
CA GLU A 89 -2.72 3.05 -14.57
C GLU A 89 -3.38 2.72 -13.23
N ASP A 90 -2.94 1.65 -12.56
CA ASP A 90 -3.44 1.29 -11.25
C ASP A 90 -3.04 2.30 -10.18
N PHE A 91 -1.83 2.86 -10.27
CA PHE A 91 -1.40 3.93 -9.39
C PHE A 91 -2.23 5.21 -9.60
N GLN A 92 -2.56 5.58 -10.84
CA GLN A 92 -3.48 6.70 -11.10
C GLN A 92 -4.89 6.45 -10.54
N LYS A 93 -5.39 5.20 -10.58
CA LYS A 93 -6.68 4.86 -9.94
C LYS A 93 -6.57 5.06 -8.43
N PHE A 94 -5.47 4.61 -7.82
CA PHE A 94 -5.19 4.81 -6.41
C PHE A 94 -5.14 6.30 -6.03
N GLU A 95 -4.43 7.13 -6.80
CA GLU A 95 -4.36 8.58 -6.64
C GLU A 95 -5.76 9.22 -6.67
N ARG A 96 -6.60 8.85 -7.66
CA ARG A 96 -7.97 9.36 -7.77
C ARG A 96 -8.87 8.93 -6.62
N GLN A 97 -8.74 7.69 -6.16
CA GLN A 97 -9.53 7.16 -5.03
C GLN A 97 -9.14 7.84 -3.71
N ASN A 98 -7.85 8.10 -3.51
CA ASN A 98 -7.33 8.68 -2.27
C ASN A 98 -7.16 10.20 -2.32
N LYS A 99 -7.43 10.83 -3.47
CA LYS A 99 -7.34 12.28 -3.68
C LYS A 99 -5.95 12.83 -3.37
N CYS A 100 -4.92 12.12 -3.81
CA CYS A 100 -3.52 12.49 -3.67
C CYS A 100 -2.80 12.39 -5.01
N CYS A 101 -1.54 12.84 -5.06
CA CYS A 101 -0.71 12.81 -6.26
C CYS A 101 0.74 12.51 -5.88
N GLY A 102 1.39 11.59 -6.59
CA GLY A 102 2.79 11.21 -6.36
C GLY A 102 3.00 10.29 -5.15
N LEU A 103 4.27 9.92 -4.92
CA LEU A 103 4.71 9.13 -3.76
C LEU A 103 5.48 9.98 -2.74
N LEU A 104 6.36 10.85 -3.23
CA LEU A 104 7.35 11.60 -2.47
C LEU A 104 7.28 13.10 -2.74
N ASN A 105 7.20 13.53 -4.01
CA ASN A 105 7.32 14.93 -4.44
C ASN A 105 6.14 15.37 -5.32
N GLY A 106 4.95 14.81 -5.07
CA GLY A 106 3.75 15.17 -5.79
C GLY A 106 3.80 14.79 -7.27
N TYR A 107 3.28 15.67 -8.12
CA TYR A 107 3.24 15.45 -9.57
C TYR A 107 4.63 15.29 -10.22
N LYS A 108 5.70 15.74 -9.55
CA LYS A 108 7.08 15.64 -10.08
C LYS A 108 7.56 14.20 -10.15
N ASP A 109 7.00 13.32 -9.32
CA ASP A 109 7.36 11.90 -9.33
C ASP A 109 6.97 11.21 -10.64
N TRP A 110 6.06 11.79 -11.42
CA TRP A 110 5.68 11.29 -12.74
C TRP A 110 6.65 11.68 -13.86
N GLY A 111 7.61 12.58 -13.60
CA GLY A 111 8.64 12.99 -14.56
C GLY A 111 8.06 13.41 -15.92
N GLU A 112 8.64 12.89 -17.00
CA GLU A 112 8.17 13.19 -18.37
C GLU A 112 6.77 12.64 -18.67
N ASN A 113 6.31 11.61 -17.96
CA ASN A 113 4.99 11.03 -18.16
C ASN A 113 3.87 12.03 -17.81
N PHE A 114 4.12 12.96 -16.89
CA PHE A 114 3.16 14.00 -16.50
C PHE A 114 2.78 14.92 -17.66
N ASN A 115 3.75 15.30 -18.50
CA ASN A 115 3.59 16.30 -19.57
C ASN A 115 3.01 15.73 -20.88
N LYS A 116 2.69 14.43 -20.93
CA LYS A 116 2.13 13.83 -22.14
C LYS A 116 0.75 14.43 -22.45
N PRO A 117 0.45 14.79 -23.71
CA PRO A 117 -0.74 15.55 -24.11
C PRO A 117 -2.11 14.85 -23.92
N SER A 118 -2.13 13.69 -23.26
CA SER A 118 -3.32 12.92 -22.90
C SER A 118 -3.24 12.33 -21.48
N SER A 119 -2.30 12.80 -20.65
CA SER A 119 -2.16 12.29 -19.29
C SER A 119 -3.27 12.88 -18.41
N ASN A 120 -4.05 12.02 -17.75
CA ASN A 120 -4.99 12.41 -16.69
C ASN A 120 -4.37 12.18 -15.30
N ILE A 121 -3.05 12.30 -15.24
CA ILE A 121 -2.23 12.07 -14.06
C ILE A 121 -2.55 13.14 -13.02
N CYS A 122 -2.79 12.72 -11.78
CA CYS A 122 -3.12 13.58 -10.66
C CYS A 122 -4.33 14.50 -10.85
N GLN A 123 -5.20 14.22 -11.83
CA GLN A 123 -6.34 15.08 -12.15
C GLN A 123 -7.29 15.20 -10.96
N CYS A 124 -7.61 16.45 -10.61
CA CYS A 124 -8.48 16.80 -9.49
C CYS A 124 -9.76 17.44 -10.03
N GLU A 125 -10.91 16.89 -9.64
CA GLU A 125 -12.22 17.39 -10.06
C GLU A 125 -12.82 18.29 -8.95
N LEU A 126 -13.24 19.50 -9.33
CA LEU A 126 -13.82 20.48 -8.40
C LEU A 126 -15.33 20.25 -8.24
N GLU A 127 -15.74 19.08 -7.74
CA GLU A 127 -17.16 18.74 -7.61
C GLU A 127 -17.82 19.27 -6.31
N LYS A 128 -17.05 19.73 -5.31
CA LYS A 128 -17.56 20.13 -3.97
C LYS A 128 -16.73 21.26 -3.34
N PRO A 129 -17.29 22.07 -2.40
CA PRO A 129 -16.54 23.12 -1.69
C PRO A 129 -15.33 22.59 -0.90
N SER A 130 -15.35 21.32 -0.47
CA SER A 130 -14.21 20.65 0.18
C SER A 130 -13.10 20.23 -0.80
N SER A 131 -13.35 20.19 -2.11
CA SER A 131 -12.33 19.84 -3.13
C SER A 131 -11.34 20.99 -3.37
N SER A 132 -11.76 22.23 -3.11
CA SER A 132 -10.95 23.43 -3.32
C SER A 132 -9.68 23.47 -2.47
N ASP A 133 -9.68 22.85 -1.29
CA ASP A 133 -8.50 22.82 -0.40
C ASP A 133 -7.48 21.73 -0.79
N LEU A 134 -7.92 20.75 -1.59
CA LEU A 134 -7.11 19.60 -2.00
C LEU A 134 -6.53 19.75 -3.42
N CYS A 135 -7.12 20.61 -4.26
CA CYS A 135 -6.66 20.84 -5.63
C CYS A 135 -5.81 22.11 -5.74
N ILE A 136 -4.78 22.08 -6.59
CA ILE A 136 -4.04 23.25 -7.04
C ILE A 136 -4.17 23.43 -8.54
N LYS A 137 -4.17 24.68 -9.02
CA LYS A 137 -4.18 24.97 -10.47
C LYS A 137 -2.77 24.80 -11.04
N TYR A 138 -2.63 23.97 -12.06
CA TYR A 138 -1.40 23.77 -12.81
C TYR A 138 -1.65 23.95 -14.31
N GLY A 139 -1.17 25.07 -14.87
CA GLY A 139 -1.49 25.46 -16.24
C GLY A 139 -3.00 25.64 -16.41
N ASP A 140 -3.59 24.86 -17.32
CA ASP A 140 -5.02 24.90 -17.65
C ASP A 140 -5.88 23.86 -16.90
N ARG A 141 -5.28 23.04 -16.02
CA ARG A 141 -5.99 21.99 -15.27
C ARG A 141 -5.79 22.09 -13.76
N TYR A 142 -6.62 21.36 -13.00
CA TYR A 142 -6.46 21.19 -11.55
C TYR A 142 -5.85 19.82 -11.24
N ILE A 143 -4.90 19.79 -10.31
CA ILE A 143 -4.25 18.57 -9.85
C ILE A 143 -4.31 18.46 -8.32
N TYR A 144 -4.26 17.25 -7.78
CA TYR A 144 -4.17 17.06 -6.33
C TYR A 144 -2.88 17.66 -5.80
N LYS A 145 -2.97 18.24 -4.60
CA LYS A 145 -1.82 18.70 -3.83
C LYS A 145 -0.96 17.51 -3.39
N GLU A 146 0.34 17.77 -3.25
CA GLU A 146 1.32 16.88 -2.61
C GLU A 146 1.00 16.66 -1.13
#